data_AF-A0A4S2VM46-F1
#
_entry.id   AF-A0A4S2VM46-F1
#
_cell.length_a   1.000
_cell.length_b   1.000
_cell.length_c   1.000
_cell.angle_alpha   90.00
_cell.angle_beta   90.00
_cell.angle_gamma   90.00
#
_symmetry.space_group_name_H-M   'P 1'
#
loop_
_entity.id
_entity.type
_entity.pdbx_description
1 polymer ?
#
loop_
_entity_poly.entity_id
_entity_poly.type
_entity_poly.pdbx_seq_one_letter_code
_entity_poly.pdbx_strand_id
1 'polypeptide(L)'
;MRKTTILTSTVAVLATLALGTGPAGAAPTGAAGTRAGDVAAATPGCTTFRFWRGEGRTEGEICDGHATGWVRDDKADGRCPFTRFYSLWDDQTVDGPQVGPKGAVRYFTVYPPRGQVFARYASIEWRSC
;
A
#
# COMPACT_ATOMS: atom_id res chain seq x y z
N MET A 1 -33.06 49.05 42.49
CA MET A 1 -34.22 48.46 43.21
C MET A 1 -35.24 47.96 42.17
N ARG A 2 -36.33 47.28 42.58
CA ARG A 2 -37.48 46.80 41.75
C ARG A 2 -37.96 47.91 40.78
N LYS A 3 -38.31 47.70 39.49
CA LYS A 3 -39.55 47.13 38.86
C LYS A 3 -39.46 47.42 37.31
N THR A 4 -40.21 46.92 36.31
CA THR A 4 -41.36 45.98 36.19
C THR A 4 -41.33 45.19 34.85
N THR A 5 -41.38 43.87 34.94
CA THR A 5 -42.06 42.83 34.13
C THR A 5 -43.03 43.20 32.96
N ILE A 6 -42.69 42.77 31.72
CA ILE A 6 -43.57 42.21 30.63
C ILE A 6 -44.71 43.18 30.11
N LEU A 7 -45.41 43.12 28.97
CA LEU A 7 -45.69 42.23 27.80
C LEU A 7 -45.23 42.93 26.47
N THR A 8 -45.17 42.35 25.26
CA THR A 8 -45.35 40.98 24.68
C THR A 8 -44.29 40.82 23.52
N SER A 9 -44.32 40.00 22.45
CA SER A 9 -45.31 39.15 21.73
C SER A 9 -44.61 37.97 21.04
N THR A 10 -45.36 36.95 20.59
CA THR A 10 -44.84 35.80 19.81
C THR A 10 -45.04 35.95 18.30
N VAL A 11 -43.96 35.82 17.51
CA VAL A 11 -44.01 35.33 16.13
C VAL A 11 -42.91 34.29 15.96
N ALA A 12 -43.29 33.03 15.82
CA ALA A 12 -42.35 31.98 15.42
C ALA A 12 -42.20 32.00 13.89
N VAL A 13 -40.98 32.16 13.40
CA VAL A 13 -40.64 31.98 11.99
C VAL A 13 -39.76 30.73 11.87
N LEU A 14 -40.12 29.85 10.93
CA LEU A 14 -39.55 28.51 10.83
C LEU A 14 -38.06 28.55 10.48
N ALA A 15 -37.30 27.63 11.09
CA ALA A 15 -35.96 27.32 10.65
C ALA A 15 -36.00 26.50 9.34
N THR A 16 -35.34 26.99 8.31
CA THR A 16 -34.90 26.20 7.16
C THR A 16 -33.37 26.20 7.12
N LEU A 17 -32.77 25.33 7.94
CA LEU A 17 -31.37 24.95 7.70
C LEU A 17 -31.32 24.25 6.34
N ALA A 18 -30.79 24.95 5.34
CA ALA A 18 -30.43 24.35 4.08
C ALA A 18 -29.29 23.36 4.32
N LEU A 19 -29.65 22.09 4.58
CA LEU A 19 -28.74 20.96 4.59
C LEU A 19 -28.18 20.82 3.18
N GLY A 20 -27.07 21.52 2.91
CA GLY A 20 -26.34 21.43 1.65
C GLY A 20 -25.87 20.00 1.45
N THR A 21 -26.59 19.25 0.63
CA THR A 21 -26.25 17.88 0.24
C THR A 21 -25.03 17.91 -0.68
N GLY A 22 -23.86 18.14 -0.09
CA GLY A 22 -22.59 17.87 -0.75
C GLY A 22 -22.59 16.42 -1.21
N PRO A 23 -22.14 16.13 -2.44
CA PRO A 23 -22.15 14.76 -2.96
C PRO A 23 -21.36 13.88 -2.00
N ALA A 24 -21.94 12.75 -1.60
CA ALA A 24 -21.27 11.78 -0.76
C ALA A 24 -20.01 11.32 -1.49
N GLY A 25 -18.85 11.83 -1.07
CA GLY A 25 -17.57 11.47 -1.65
C GLY A 25 -17.41 9.95 -1.53
N ALA A 26 -17.44 9.26 -2.68
CA ALA A 26 -17.43 7.81 -2.70
C ALA A 26 -16.20 7.33 -1.93
N ALA A 27 -16.42 6.68 -0.78
CA ALA A 27 -15.34 6.06 -0.04
C ALA A 27 -14.61 5.12 -1.00
N PRO A 28 -13.26 5.13 -1.03
CA PRO A 28 -12.52 4.29 -1.95
C PRO A 28 -12.90 2.84 -1.67
N THR A 29 -13.69 2.25 -2.58
CA THR A 29 -14.01 0.82 -2.56
C THR A 29 -12.69 0.09 -2.54
N GLY A 30 -12.36 -0.51 -1.39
CA GLY A 30 -11.07 -1.12 -1.17
C GLY A 30 -10.81 -2.13 -2.29
N ALA A 31 -9.83 -1.84 -3.15
CA ALA A 31 -9.40 -2.76 -4.18
C ALA A 31 -9.13 -4.10 -3.50
N ALA A 32 -9.77 -5.16 -3.98
CA ALA A 32 -9.85 -6.45 -3.29
C ALA A 32 -8.42 -6.96 -3.02
N GLY A 33 -7.96 -6.75 -1.79
CA GLY A 33 -6.57 -6.99 -1.42
C GLY A 33 -6.32 -8.49 -1.39
N THR A 34 -5.68 -9.00 -2.43
CA THR A 34 -5.14 -10.36 -2.50
C THR A 34 -4.47 -10.67 -1.17
N ARG A 35 -4.89 -11.74 -0.49
CA ARG A 35 -4.59 -11.86 0.94
C ARG A 35 -3.11 -12.14 1.08
N ALA A 36 -2.39 -11.29 1.82
CA ALA A 36 -0.98 -11.51 2.14
C ALA A 36 -0.83 -12.73 3.09
N GLY A 37 -0.96 -13.92 2.53
CA GLY A 37 -1.22 -15.20 3.19
C GLY A 37 -1.79 -16.29 2.27
N ASP A 38 -2.35 -15.94 1.11
CA ASP A 38 -2.71 -16.90 0.05
C ASP A 38 -1.39 -17.38 -0.61
N VAL A 39 -0.87 -18.51 -0.11
CA VAL A 39 0.39 -19.08 -0.62
C VAL A 39 0.15 -19.64 -2.02
N ALA A 40 0.62 -18.93 -3.04
CA ALA A 40 0.68 -19.47 -4.39
C ALA A 40 1.52 -20.76 -4.39
N ALA A 41 0.98 -21.82 -4.99
CA ALA A 41 1.74 -23.04 -5.21
C ALA A 41 2.93 -22.73 -6.12
N ALA A 42 4.12 -23.25 -5.82
CA ALA A 42 5.33 -22.89 -6.54
C ALA A 42 5.23 -23.24 -8.04
N THR A 43 5.18 -22.22 -8.89
CA THR A 43 5.07 -22.37 -10.34
C THR A 43 6.26 -23.16 -10.90
N PRO A 44 6.06 -24.27 -11.65
CA PRO A 44 7.14 -25.10 -12.15
C PRO A 44 8.17 -24.30 -12.97
N GLY A 45 9.45 -24.43 -12.61
CA GLY A 45 10.56 -23.72 -13.27
C GLY A 45 10.89 -22.34 -12.68
N CYS A 46 9.93 -21.70 -12.00
CA CYS A 46 10.13 -20.43 -11.31
C CYS A 46 10.91 -20.59 -9.99
N THR A 47 11.25 -19.48 -9.34
CA THR A 47 11.81 -19.48 -7.98
C THR A 47 11.09 -18.48 -7.10
N THR A 48 10.36 -19.00 -6.11
CA THR A 48 9.64 -18.21 -5.11
C THR A 48 10.59 -17.58 -4.10
N PHE A 49 10.40 -16.31 -3.78
CA PHE A 49 11.10 -15.60 -2.69
C PHE A 49 10.10 -15.19 -1.61
N ARG A 50 10.54 -15.21 -0.34
CA ARG A 50 9.71 -14.82 0.80
C ARG A 50 10.60 -14.28 1.93
N PHE A 51 10.50 -12.98 2.21
CA PHE A 51 11.27 -12.34 3.28
C PHE A 51 10.34 -11.62 4.24
N TRP A 52 10.33 -12.09 5.48
CA TRP A 52 9.55 -11.49 6.56
C TRP A 52 10.52 -10.91 7.61
N ARG A 53 10.30 -9.66 8.00
CA ARG A 53 11.09 -8.87 8.97
C ARG A 53 10.14 -8.05 9.84
N GLY A 54 10.65 -7.43 10.92
CA GLY A 54 9.82 -6.61 11.82
C GLY A 54 9.31 -5.32 11.17
N GLU A 55 10.06 -4.82 10.19
CA GLU A 55 9.80 -3.61 9.40
C GLU A 55 8.79 -3.81 8.27
N GLY A 56 8.78 -4.99 7.66
CA GLY A 56 8.10 -5.20 6.40
C GLY A 56 8.26 -6.61 5.88
N ARG A 57 7.46 -6.94 4.86
CA ARG A 57 7.38 -8.29 4.29
C ARG A 57 7.26 -8.21 2.77
N THR A 58 7.85 -9.17 2.07
CA THR A 58 7.70 -9.35 0.62
C THR A 58 7.64 -10.83 0.27
N GLU A 59 6.89 -11.14 -0.79
CA GLU A 59 6.63 -12.48 -1.27
C GLU A 59 6.28 -12.43 -2.76
N GLY A 60 6.72 -13.43 -3.52
CA GLY A 60 6.55 -13.47 -4.96
C GLY A 60 7.40 -14.54 -5.63
N GLU A 61 7.54 -14.45 -6.95
CA GLU A 61 8.27 -15.42 -7.76
C GLU A 61 9.07 -14.77 -8.89
N ILE A 62 10.16 -15.44 -9.28
CA ILE A 62 10.99 -15.12 -10.45
C ILE A 62 10.70 -16.18 -11.50
N CYS A 63 10.08 -15.78 -12.61
CA CYS A 63 9.61 -16.62 -13.71
C CYS A 63 10.07 -16.02 -15.04
N ASP A 64 10.40 -16.83 -16.05
CA ASP A 64 10.51 -16.44 -17.46
C ASP A 64 11.01 -15.02 -17.74
N GLY A 65 12.22 -14.72 -17.25
CA GLY A 65 12.90 -13.44 -17.49
C GLY A 65 12.29 -12.22 -16.78
N HIS A 66 11.47 -12.39 -15.74
CA HIS A 66 10.90 -11.30 -14.94
C HIS A 66 10.61 -11.74 -13.49
N ALA A 67 10.17 -10.80 -12.65
CA ALA A 67 9.77 -11.10 -11.27
C ALA A 67 8.44 -10.42 -10.93
N THR A 68 7.56 -11.17 -10.26
CA THR A 68 6.24 -10.73 -9.79
C THR A 68 6.14 -10.88 -8.28
N GLY A 69 5.26 -10.11 -7.65
CA GLY A 69 5.01 -10.27 -6.21
C GLY A 69 4.41 -9.04 -5.54
N TRP A 70 4.58 -8.97 -4.23
CA TRP A 70 4.19 -7.83 -3.41
C TRP A 70 5.23 -7.49 -2.34
N VAL A 71 5.21 -6.24 -1.89
CA VAL A 71 5.94 -5.75 -0.72
C VAL A 71 5.01 -4.90 0.16
N ARG A 72 5.24 -4.95 1.47
CA ARG A 72 4.32 -4.42 2.50
C ARG A 72 5.11 -3.79 3.65
N ASP A 73 4.74 -2.58 4.03
CA ASP A 73 5.24 -1.87 5.24
C ASP A 73 4.47 -2.35 6.48
N ASP A 74 5.16 -2.92 7.47
CA ASP A 74 4.58 -3.39 8.73
C ASP A 74 4.83 -2.45 9.92
N LYS A 75 5.65 -1.40 9.77
CA LYS A 75 6.23 -0.64 10.90
C LYS A 75 6.39 0.85 10.59
N ALA A 76 5.67 1.68 11.33
CA ALA A 76 5.73 3.13 11.23
C ALA A 76 7.00 3.69 11.91
N ASP A 77 8.17 3.43 11.32
CA ASP A 77 9.47 3.97 11.77
C ASP A 77 10.21 4.83 10.74
N GLY A 78 9.51 5.23 9.66
CA GLY A 78 10.04 6.11 8.62
C GLY A 78 10.88 5.41 7.55
N ARG A 79 11.06 4.08 7.64
CA ARG A 79 11.74 3.28 6.61
C ARG A 79 10.74 2.50 5.77
N CYS A 80 10.66 2.86 4.50
CA CYS A 80 9.80 2.21 3.53
C CYS A 80 10.52 0.99 2.93
N PRO A 81 10.02 -0.25 3.11
CA PRO A 81 10.60 -1.42 2.44
C PRO A 81 10.42 -1.40 0.92
N PHE A 82 11.34 -2.06 0.22
CA PHE A 82 11.25 -2.43 -1.19
C PHE A 82 11.89 -3.81 -1.41
N THR A 83 11.52 -4.49 -2.49
CA THR A 83 12.16 -5.76 -2.90
C THR A 83 13.28 -5.46 -3.89
N ARG A 84 14.46 -6.07 -3.71
CA ARG A 84 15.60 -5.92 -4.62
C ARG A 84 15.89 -7.21 -5.35
N PHE A 85 16.05 -7.10 -6.67
CA PHE A 85 16.39 -8.19 -7.57
C PHE A 85 17.79 -7.97 -8.13
N TYR A 86 18.50 -9.07 -8.42
CA TYR A 86 19.87 -9.09 -8.91
C TYR A 86 19.89 -9.78 -10.27
N SER A 87 20.66 -9.29 -11.24
CA SER A 87 20.95 -10.02 -12.49
C SER A 87 21.94 -11.16 -12.26
N LEU A 88 21.88 -12.19 -13.10
CA LEU A 88 22.67 -13.42 -12.92
C LEU A 88 24.16 -13.29 -13.27
N TRP A 89 24.54 -12.31 -14.10
CA TRP A 89 25.85 -12.28 -14.77
C TRP A 89 26.73 -11.07 -14.44
N ASP A 90 26.16 -10.00 -13.86
CA ASP A 90 26.84 -8.73 -13.63
C ASP A 90 26.38 -7.98 -12.36
N ASP A 91 25.67 -8.68 -11.46
CA ASP A 91 25.16 -8.17 -10.16
C ASP A 91 24.42 -6.82 -10.19
N GLN A 92 23.93 -6.40 -11.37
CA GLN A 92 23.08 -5.23 -11.51
C GLN A 92 21.78 -5.42 -10.73
N THR A 93 21.33 -4.35 -10.08
CA THR A 93 20.14 -4.39 -9.23
C THR A 93 18.96 -3.70 -9.88
N VAL A 94 17.78 -4.32 -9.74
CA VAL A 94 16.49 -3.72 -10.07
C VAL A 94 15.67 -3.67 -8.79
N ASP A 95 15.27 -2.47 -8.40
CA ASP A 95 14.45 -2.25 -7.22
C ASP A 95 12.96 -2.25 -7.60
N GLY A 96 12.17 -3.03 -6.86
CA GLY A 96 10.71 -2.94 -6.87
C GLY A 96 10.19 -1.65 -6.22
N PRO A 97 8.86 -1.45 -6.17
CA PRO A 97 8.28 -0.25 -5.60
C PRO A 97 8.61 -0.11 -4.12
N GLN A 98 9.01 1.10 -3.72
CA GLN A 98 9.09 1.52 -2.33
C GLN A 98 7.69 1.61 -1.73
N VAL A 99 7.50 1.09 -0.51
CA VAL A 99 6.18 0.99 0.13
C VAL A 99 6.15 1.67 1.48
N GLY A 100 5.15 2.52 1.67
CA GLY A 100 4.74 3.09 2.95
C GLY A 100 3.47 3.94 2.75
N PRO A 101 2.89 4.49 3.82
CA PRO A 101 3.24 4.25 5.22
C PRO A 101 2.74 2.87 5.71
N LYS A 102 2.97 2.56 6.99
CA LYS A 102 2.56 1.30 7.64
C LYS A 102 1.18 0.82 7.22
N GLY A 103 1.12 -0.45 6.82
CA GLY A 103 -0.08 -1.13 6.33
C GLY A 103 -0.22 -1.07 4.81
N ALA A 104 0.47 -0.17 4.11
CA ALA A 104 0.46 -0.12 2.66
C ALA A 104 1.04 -1.40 2.04
N VAL A 105 0.44 -1.80 0.92
CA VAL A 105 0.89 -2.87 0.02
C VAL A 105 1.19 -2.25 -1.35
N ARG A 106 2.22 -2.74 -2.04
CA ARG A 106 2.37 -2.59 -3.49
C ARG A 106 2.62 -3.96 -4.11
N TYR A 107 1.86 -4.25 -5.17
CA TYR A 107 2.15 -5.33 -6.10
C TYR A 107 3.12 -4.82 -7.16
N PHE A 108 3.90 -5.71 -7.76
CA PHE A 108 4.84 -5.38 -8.82
C PHE A 108 4.98 -6.48 -9.87
N THR A 109 5.35 -6.04 -11.06
CA THR A 109 6.04 -6.83 -12.08
C THR A 109 7.28 -6.01 -12.46
N VAL A 110 8.48 -6.60 -12.35
CA VAL A 110 9.74 -5.97 -12.74
C VAL A 110 10.50 -6.87 -13.71
N TYR A 111 11.30 -6.25 -14.57
CA TYR A 111 12.10 -6.92 -15.59
C TYR A 111 13.59 -6.65 -15.33
N PRO A 112 14.48 -7.59 -15.67
CA PRO A 112 15.92 -7.41 -15.57
C PRO A 112 16.43 -6.37 -16.59
N PRO A 113 17.68 -5.89 -16.45
CA PRO A 113 18.32 -5.06 -17.46
C PRO A 113 18.30 -5.73 -18.85
N ARG A 114 18.31 -4.93 -19.92
CA ARG A 114 18.12 -5.44 -21.28
C ARG A 114 19.20 -6.46 -21.67
N GLY A 115 18.79 -7.70 -21.92
CA GLY A 115 19.69 -8.81 -22.27
C GLY A 115 20.15 -9.65 -21.06
N GLN A 116 19.81 -9.24 -19.84
CA GLN A 116 20.05 -10.02 -18.63
C GLN A 116 18.83 -10.89 -18.26
N VAL A 117 19.07 -11.84 -17.36
CA VAL A 117 18.04 -12.55 -16.58
C VAL A 117 18.28 -12.28 -15.10
N PHE A 118 17.24 -12.31 -14.28
CA PHE A 118 17.40 -12.28 -12.83
C PHE A 118 18.09 -13.56 -12.34
N ALA A 119 18.94 -13.41 -11.33
CA ALA A 119 19.37 -14.50 -10.48
C ALA A 119 18.15 -15.10 -9.75
N ARG A 120 18.26 -16.36 -9.32
CA ARG A 120 17.16 -17.08 -8.62
C ARG A 120 17.01 -16.67 -7.15
N TYR A 121 17.26 -15.40 -6.82
CA TYR A 121 17.07 -14.83 -5.49
C TYR A 121 16.77 -13.33 -5.56
N ALA A 122 16.29 -12.80 -4.44
CA ALA A 122 16.00 -11.39 -4.20
C ALA A 122 16.35 -11.07 -2.73
N SER A 123 16.19 -9.82 -2.31
CA SER A 123 16.19 -9.41 -0.90
C SER A 123 15.04 -8.46 -0.59
N ILE A 124 14.78 -8.24 0.71
CA ILE A 124 13.98 -7.10 1.19
C ILE A 124 14.94 -6.08 1.79
N GLU A 125 14.80 -4.84 1.35
CA GLU A 125 15.68 -3.72 1.67
C GLU A 125 14.84 -2.52 2.11
N TRP A 126 15.49 -1.50 2.67
CA TRP A 126 14.82 -0.30 3.21
C TRP A 126 15.52 0.98 2.81
N ARG A 127 14.73 2.04 2.59
CA ARG A 127 15.21 3.42 2.48
C ARG A 127 14.21 4.34 3.18
N SER A 128 14.60 5.58 3.47
CA SER A 128 13.71 6.57 4.06
C SER A 128 12.46 6.78 3.19
N CYS A 129 11.30 6.80 3.83
CA CYS A 129 10.11 7.44 3.28
C CYS A 129 10.30 8.97 3.18
#